data_AF-A0A947NLW7-F1
#
_entry.id   AF-A0A947NLW7-F1
#
_cell.length_a   1.000
_cell.length_b   1.000
_cell.length_c   1.000
_cell.angle_alpha   90.00
_cell.angle_beta   90.00
_cell.angle_gamma   90.00
#
_symmetry.space_group_name_H-M   'P 1'
#
loop_
_entity.id
_entity.type
_entity.pdbx_description
1 polymer ?
#
loop_
_entity_poly.entity_id
_entity_poly.type
_entity_poly.pdbx_seq_one_letter_code
_entity_poly.pdbx_strand_id
1 'polypeptide(L)'
;MVKKLIIAIIVIVIHAVIGIYFWSESAVWSDSQQELIDTFGSPQMFTVSYLPHGEGENLTLVRHETWVYPDHQQEITFIGGEIFSMDDYTPEQGDYTYTSLTPADFDFE
;
A
#
# COMPACT_ATOMS: atom_id res chain seq x y z
N MET A 1 -21.31 32.43 27.72
CA MET A 1 -20.38 32.48 26.56
C MET A 1 -19.35 31.35 26.63
N VAL A 2 -18.59 31.23 27.74
CA VAL A 2 -17.51 30.23 27.93
C VAL A 2 -17.96 28.78 27.71
N LYS A 3 -19.13 28.36 28.22
CA LYS A 3 -19.65 26.99 28.03
C LYS A 3 -19.88 26.61 26.56
N LYS A 4 -20.33 27.55 25.73
CA LYS A 4 -20.57 27.31 24.30
C LYS A 4 -19.24 27.17 23.53
N LEU A 5 -18.22 27.91 23.95
CA LEU A 5 -16.86 27.83 23.39
C LEU A 5 -16.20 26.48 23.71
N ILE A 6 -16.33 25.99 24.95
CA ILE A 6 -15.80 24.69 25.37
C ILE A 6 -16.45 23.56 24.56
N ILE A 7 -17.77 23.59 24.37
CA ILE A 7 -18.48 22.58 23.57
C ILE A 7 -18.00 22.59 22.12
N ALA A 8 -17.80 23.76 21.50
CA ALA A 8 -17.30 23.86 20.13
C ALA A 8 -15.89 23.26 19.97
N ILE A 9 -14.99 23.51 20.93
CA ILE A 9 -13.63 22.94 20.92
C ILE A 9 -13.68 21.42 21.05
N ILE A 10 -14.51 20.89 21.94
CA ILE A 10 -14.66 19.43 22.11
C ILE A 10 -15.15 18.77 20.81
N VAL A 11 -16.12 19.38 20.14
CA VAL A 11 -16.64 18.85 18.86
C VAL A 11 -15.56 18.84 17.78
N ILE A 12 -14.73 19.89 17.69
CA ILE A 12 -13.61 19.97 16.75
C ILE A 12 -12.56 18.89 17.05
N VAL A 13 -12.20 18.70 18.33
CA VAL A 13 -11.24 17.67 18.73
C VAL A 13 -11.78 16.28 18.42
N ILE A 14 -13.06 16.01 18.70
CA ILE A 14 -13.69 14.74 18.36
C ILE A 14 -13.67 14.50 16.85
N HIS A 15 -14.02 15.49 16.04
CA HIS A 15 -13.96 15.36 14.58
C HIS A 15 -12.53 15.20 14.06
N ALA A 16 -11.54 15.84 14.69
CA ALA A 16 -10.13 15.65 14.33
C ALA A 16 -9.64 14.24 14.67
N VAL A 17 -10.01 13.70 15.84
CA VAL A 17 -9.66 12.34 16.26
C VAL A 17 -10.35 11.30 15.38
N ILE A 18 -11.64 11.47 15.10
CA ILE A 18 -12.40 10.64 14.17
C ILE A 18 -11.77 10.74 12.77
N GLY A 19 -11.47 11.95 12.30
CA GLY A 19 -10.80 12.19 11.03
C GLY A 19 -9.50 11.41 10.92
N ILE A 20 -8.60 11.50 11.91
CA ILE A 20 -7.33 10.74 11.94
C ILE A 20 -7.58 9.23 11.90
N TYR A 21 -8.57 8.74 12.64
CA TYR A 21 -8.89 7.31 12.70
C TYR A 21 -9.45 6.77 11.38
N PHE A 22 -10.31 7.53 10.70
CA PHE A 22 -10.87 7.14 9.39
C PHE A 22 -9.94 7.46 8.21
N TRP A 23 -8.94 8.33 8.40
CA TRP A 23 -7.90 8.56 7.38
C TRP A 23 -6.85 7.44 7.36
N SER A 24 -6.83 6.56 8.36
CA SER A 24 -5.93 5.41 8.42
C SER A 24 -6.60 4.10 7.96
N GLU A 25 -7.65 4.15 7.14
CA GLU A 25 -8.01 3.02 6.27
C GLU A 25 -6.94 2.90 5.17
N SER A 26 -5.69 2.71 5.59
CA SER A 26 -4.63 2.19 4.75
C SER A 26 -4.99 0.76 4.38
N ALA A 27 -4.79 0.39 3.12
CA ALA A 27 -4.88 -0.99 2.65
C ALA A 27 -4.29 -1.94 3.69
N VAL A 28 -5.00 -3.03 3.98
CA VAL A 28 -4.50 -4.04 4.91
C VAL A 28 -3.41 -4.82 4.18
N TRP A 29 -2.16 -4.40 4.37
CA TRP A 29 -0.99 -5.12 3.90
C TRP A 29 -0.97 -6.53 4.47
N SER A 30 -0.47 -7.49 3.69
CA SER A 30 -0.06 -8.79 4.25
C SER A 30 1.11 -8.61 5.22
N ASP A 31 1.35 -9.61 6.08
CA ASP A 31 2.50 -9.58 7.01
C ASP A 31 3.83 -9.38 6.28
N SER A 32 4.04 -10.09 5.16
CA SER A 32 5.25 -9.99 4.32
C SER A 32 5.39 -8.60 3.68
N GLN A 33 4.29 -8.01 3.23
CA GLN A 33 4.26 -6.68 2.65
C GLN A 33 4.57 -5.61 3.71
N GLN A 34 3.97 -5.75 4.90
CA GLN A 34 4.22 -4.85 6.02
C GLN A 34 5.67 -4.91 6.49
N GLU A 35 6.27 -6.10 6.59
CA GLU A 35 7.67 -6.26 6.96
C GLU A 35 8.62 -5.54 6.00
N LEU A 36 8.36 -5.62 4.70
CA LEU A 36 9.15 -4.92 3.68
C LEU A 36 8.95 -3.40 3.72
N ILE A 37 7.74 -2.94 3.97
CA ILE A 37 7.46 -1.51 4.16
C ILE A 37 8.17 -0.98 5.41
N ASP A 38 8.16 -1.74 6.50
CA ASP A 38 8.83 -1.34 7.73
C ASP A 38 10.36 -1.33 7.58
N THR A 39 10.91 -2.21 6.73
CA THR A 39 12.35 -2.36 6.53
C THR A 39 12.92 -1.40 5.48
N PHE A 40 12.25 -1.25 4.34
CA PHE A 40 12.73 -0.49 3.18
C PHE A 40 11.93 0.78 2.90
N GLY A 41 10.79 0.97 3.56
CA GLY A 41 9.81 1.99 3.21
C GLY A 41 8.86 1.53 2.10
N SER A 42 8.03 2.46 1.62
CA SER A 42 7.16 2.20 0.46
C SER A 42 8.00 2.03 -0.82
N PRO A 43 7.61 1.12 -1.73
CA PRO A 43 8.36 0.91 -2.97
C PRO A 43 8.32 2.15 -3.87
N GLN A 44 9.46 2.53 -4.44
CA GLN A 44 9.57 3.70 -5.32
C GLN A 44 8.94 3.46 -6.70
N MET A 45 8.84 2.19 -7.12
CA MET A 45 8.11 1.78 -8.32
C MET A 45 7.37 0.48 -8.03
N PHE A 46 6.20 0.33 -8.62
CA PHE A 46 5.43 -0.89 -8.48
C PHE A 46 4.50 -1.10 -9.66
N THR A 47 4.07 -2.34 -9.83
CA THR A 47 2.96 -2.73 -10.69
C THR A 47 1.96 -3.53 -9.87
N VAL A 48 0.68 -3.28 -10.07
CA VAL A 48 -0.42 -4.05 -9.49
C VAL A 48 -1.25 -4.62 -10.64
N SER A 49 -1.54 -5.90 -10.57
CA SER A 49 -2.36 -6.61 -11.52
C SER A 49 -3.25 -7.61 -10.79
N TYR A 50 -4.38 -7.97 -11.38
CA TYR A 50 -5.30 -8.97 -10.82
C TYR A 50 -5.48 -10.07 -11.83
N LEU A 51 -5.06 -11.28 -11.47
CA LEU A 51 -5.09 -12.43 -12.36
C LEU A 51 -6.14 -13.43 -11.89
N PRO A 52 -6.88 -14.07 -12.81
CA PRO A 52 -7.81 -15.13 -12.45
C PRO A 52 -7.05 -16.34 -11.90
N HIS A 53 -7.52 -16.86 -10.77
CA HIS A 53 -7.00 -18.05 -10.12
C HIS A 53 -8.16 -19.02 -9.83
N GLY A 54 -7.94 -20.30 -10.12
CA GLY A 54 -8.95 -21.35 -10.01
C GLY A 54 -9.56 -21.75 -11.35
N GLU A 55 -10.51 -22.69 -11.31
CA GLU A 55 -11.17 -23.26 -12.49
C GLU A 55 -12.70 -23.26 -12.33
N GLY A 56 -13.41 -23.10 -13.46
CA GLY A 56 -14.88 -23.17 -13.51
C GLY A 56 -15.57 -22.06 -12.73
N GLU A 57 -16.49 -22.44 -11.84
CA GLU A 57 -17.26 -21.50 -11.01
C GLU A 57 -16.47 -20.95 -9.80
N ASN A 58 -15.27 -21.50 -9.52
CA ASN A 58 -14.41 -21.07 -8.41
C ASN A 58 -13.32 -20.07 -8.85
N LEU A 59 -13.56 -19.34 -9.94
CA LEU A 59 -12.61 -18.36 -10.46
C LEU A 59 -12.62 -17.12 -9.57
N THR A 60 -11.48 -16.80 -8.98
CA THR A 60 -11.28 -15.62 -8.12
C THR A 60 -10.18 -14.75 -8.69
N LEU A 61 -10.24 -13.44 -8.46
CA LEU A 61 -9.15 -12.55 -8.83
C LEU A 61 -8.14 -12.52 -7.69
N VAL A 62 -6.88 -12.86 -8.00
CA VAL A 62 -5.77 -12.79 -7.05
C VAL A 62 -4.89 -11.62 -7.45
N ARG A 63 -4.58 -10.78 -6.46
CA ARG A 63 -3.70 -9.62 -6.60
C ARG A 63 -2.25 -10.10 -6.81
N HIS A 64 -1.62 -9.61 -7.86
CA HIS A 64 -0.23 -9.88 -8.22
C HIS A 64 0.50 -8.56 -8.34
N GLU A 65 1.61 -8.43 -7.63
CA GLU A 65 2.31 -7.16 -7.48
C GLU A 65 3.81 -7.35 -7.69
N THR A 66 4.45 -6.39 -8.33
CA THR A 66 5.91 -6.31 -8.36
C THR A 66 6.30 -4.98 -7.77
N TRP A 67 7.13 -5.01 -6.73
CA TRP A 67 7.63 -3.85 -6.01
C TRP A 67 9.12 -3.71 -6.28
N VAL A 68 9.56 -2.50 -6.59
CA VAL A 68 10.96 -2.21 -6.87
C VAL A 68 11.49 -1.20 -5.87
N TYR A 69 12.66 -1.52 -5.32
CA TYR A 69 13.44 -0.74 -4.38
C TYR A 69 14.81 -0.40 -4.98
N PRO A 70 14.91 0.66 -5.81
CA PRO A 70 16.16 0.99 -6.53
C PRO A 70 17.34 1.25 -5.61
N ASP A 71 17.12 1.92 -4.48
CA ASP A 71 18.17 2.22 -3.48
C ASP A 71 18.75 0.95 -2.84
N HIS A 72 17.99 -0.14 -2.89
CA HIS A 72 18.38 -1.47 -2.40
C HIS A 72 18.68 -2.46 -3.53
N GLN A 73 18.59 -2.03 -4.79
CA GLN A 73 18.76 -2.88 -5.98
C GLN A 73 17.92 -4.17 -5.93
N GLN A 74 16.68 -4.05 -5.42
CA GLN A 74 15.80 -5.21 -5.23
C GLN A 74 14.48 -5.04 -5.99
N GLU A 75 14.05 -6.10 -6.66
CA GLU A 75 12.69 -6.30 -7.15
C GLU A 75 12.07 -7.47 -6.39
N ILE A 76 10.82 -7.31 -5.93
CA ILE A 76 10.10 -8.31 -5.15
C ILE A 76 8.72 -8.51 -5.77
N THR A 77 8.38 -9.74 -6.09
CA THR A 77 7.07 -10.10 -6.66
C THR A 77 6.22 -10.81 -5.62
N PHE A 78 4.95 -10.43 -5.53
CA PHE A 78 3.96 -10.98 -4.63
C PHE A 78 2.78 -11.60 -5.37
N ILE A 79 2.21 -12.65 -4.80
CA ILE A 79 0.95 -13.26 -5.23
C ILE A 79 0.05 -13.40 -4.00
N GLY A 80 -1.09 -12.71 -4.00
CA GLY A 80 -2.03 -12.71 -2.88
C GLY A 80 -1.42 -12.20 -1.57
N GLY A 81 -0.44 -11.30 -1.65
CA GLY A 81 0.30 -10.76 -0.50
C GLY A 81 1.50 -11.61 -0.04
N GLU A 82 1.70 -12.81 -0.60
CA GLU A 82 2.87 -13.65 -0.28
C GLU A 82 4.02 -13.41 -1.23
N ILE A 83 5.27 -13.45 -0.74
CA ILE A 83 6.46 -13.30 -1.58
C ILE A 83 6.58 -14.52 -2.50
N PHE A 84 6.55 -14.26 -3.80
CA PHE A 84 6.75 -15.26 -4.85
C PHE A 84 8.19 -15.29 -5.36
N SER A 85 8.79 -14.13 -5.61
CA SER A 85 10.19 -14.01 -6.00
C SER A 85 10.85 -12.75 -5.45
N MET A 86 12.18 -12.80 -5.37
CA MET A 86 13.04 -11.70 -4.99
C MET A 86 14.26 -11.73 -5.92
N ASP A 87 14.39 -10.71 -6.74
CA ASP A 87 15.33 -10.66 -7.86
C ASP A 87 16.16 -9.37 -7.80
N ASP A 88 17.42 -9.43 -8.25
CA ASP A 88 18.29 -8.26 -8.30
C ASP A 88 17.75 -7.26 -9.33
N TYR A 89 17.53 -6.01 -8.92
CA TYR A 89 17.10 -4.95 -9.81
C TYR A 89 18.32 -4.17 -10.33
N THR A 90 18.52 -4.22 -11.63
CA THR A 90 19.47 -3.34 -12.34
C THR A 90 18.66 -2.31 -13.12
N PRO A 91 18.71 -1.01 -12.74
CA PRO A 91 18.01 0.02 -13.49
C PRO A 91 18.54 0.09 -14.92
N GLU A 92 17.64 0.12 -15.90
CA GLU A 92 18.05 0.45 -17.27
C GLU A 92 18.49 1.93 -17.31
N GLN A 93 19.31 2.30 -18.30
CA GLN A 93 19.75 3.69 -18.40
C GLN A 93 18.54 4.60 -18.72
N GLY A 94 18.16 5.46 -17.76
CA GLY A 94 17.08 6.41 -17.93
C GLY A 94 16.86 7.30 -16.70
N ASP A 95 16.22 8.45 -16.91
CA ASP A 95 15.72 9.30 -15.82
C ASP A 95 14.34 8.78 -15.38
N TYR A 96 14.30 8.06 -14.26
CA TYR A 96 13.05 7.60 -13.67
C TYR A 96 12.45 8.69 -12.77
N THR A 97 11.17 8.99 -12.96
CA THR A 97 10.41 9.77 -11.99
C THR A 97 9.63 8.81 -11.11
N TYR A 98 9.95 8.78 -9.82
CA TYR A 98 9.23 7.95 -8.85
C TYR A 98 7.87 8.55 -8.52
N THR A 99 6.88 7.68 -8.37
CA THR A 99 5.53 8.08 -8.00
C THR A 99 5.43 8.33 -6.50
N SER A 100 4.54 9.23 -6.07
CA SER A 100 4.16 9.34 -4.65
C SER A 100 3.03 8.38 -4.28
N LEU A 101 2.48 7.67 -5.27
CA LEU A 101 1.48 6.63 -5.04
C LEU A 101 2.14 5.41 -4.41
N THR A 102 1.33 4.60 -3.77
CA THR A 102 1.68 3.33 -3.15
C THR A 102 0.81 2.22 -3.71
N PRO A 103 1.22 0.95 -3.62
CA PRO A 103 0.37 -0.15 -4.08
C PRO A 103 -1.01 -0.17 -3.38
N ALA A 104 -1.10 0.30 -2.13
CA ALA A 104 -2.34 0.42 -1.36
C ALA A 104 -3.39 1.30 -2.03
N ASP A 105 -2.97 2.28 -2.84
CA ASP A 105 -3.87 3.20 -3.54
C ASP A 105 -4.68 2.51 -4.65
N PHE A 106 -4.41 1.22 -4.92
CA PHE A 106 -4.98 0.45 -6.03
C PHE A 106 -5.74 -0.81 -5.58
N ASP A 107 -6.22 -0.88 -4.34
CA ASP A 107 -7.15 -1.93 -3.92
C ASP A 107 -8.54 -1.73 -4.54
N PHE A 108 -9.05 -2.79 -5.18
CA PHE A 108 -10.45 -2.87 -5.58
C PHE A 108 -11.25 -3.54 -4.46
N GLU A 109 -12.13 -2.77 -3.80
CA GLU A 109 -13.20 -3.30 -2.94
C GLU A 109 -14.28 -4.06 -3.74
#